data_AF-A0A450SF36-F1
#
_entry.id   AF-A0A450SF36-F1
#
_cell.length_a   1.000
_cell.length_b   1.000
_cell.length_c   1.000
_cell.angle_alpha   90.00
_cell.angle_beta   90.00
_cell.angle_gamma   90.00
#
_symmetry.space_group_name_H-M   'P 1'
#
loop_
_entity.id
_entity.type
_entity.pdbx_description
1 polymer ?
#
loop_
_entity_poly.entity_id
_entity_poly.type
_entity_poly.pdbx_seq_one_letter_code
_entity_poly.pdbx_strand_id
1 'polypeptide(L)'
;MVGKQTSKIETRWLRVTLNRRSGEIEGEVLAGHYQGKLLAELTHEELLHVLTECQKQDKYSATILEAYLDRRGGGNWRSGYGNTKEQKTRPKTGKMTVTEAYEILGLPPGSGRKDVIAAYRRLIQKLHPDRGGSTLLATQINEAKNLLLGLLSKNG
;
A
#
# COMPACT_ATOMS: atom_id res chain seq x y z
N MET A 1 -39.26 -11.12 -20.56
CA MET A 1 -38.37 -11.92 -19.70
C MET A 1 -36.97 -11.33 -19.81
N VAL A 2 -36.49 -10.58 -18.80
CA VAL A 2 -35.16 -9.96 -18.87
C VAL A 2 -34.14 -10.98 -18.34
N GLY A 3 -33.40 -11.61 -19.25
CA GLY A 3 -32.37 -12.58 -18.92
C GLY A 3 -31.31 -11.96 -18.01
N LYS A 4 -31.07 -12.58 -16.84
CA LYS A 4 -30.01 -12.19 -15.92
C LYS A 4 -28.67 -12.41 -16.61
N GLN A 5 -28.09 -11.36 -17.21
CA GLN A 5 -26.72 -11.40 -17.74
C GLN A 5 -25.72 -11.29 -16.60
N THR A 6 -25.64 -12.33 -15.77
CA THR A 6 -24.64 -12.48 -14.72
C THR A 6 -23.59 -13.49 -15.19
N SER A 7 -22.33 -13.07 -15.22
CA SER A 7 -21.20 -13.98 -15.53
C SER A 7 -20.64 -14.50 -14.22
N LYS A 8 -20.73 -15.82 -14.01
CA LYS A 8 -20.18 -16.50 -12.83
C LYS A 8 -18.82 -17.08 -13.18
N ILE A 9 -17.80 -16.70 -12.40
CA ILE A 9 -16.44 -17.21 -12.50
C ILE A 9 -16.15 -17.92 -11.18
N GLU A 10 -15.83 -19.21 -11.25
CA GLU A 10 -15.50 -20.01 -10.07
C GLU A 10 -14.10 -20.59 -10.25
N THR A 11 -13.25 -20.35 -9.27
CA THR A 11 -11.86 -20.80 -9.22
C THR A 11 -11.63 -21.56 -7.93
N ARG A 12 -10.44 -22.13 -7.75
CA ARG A 12 -10.12 -22.89 -6.54
C ARG A 12 -10.17 -22.03 -5.26
N TRP A 13 -9.93 -20.73 -5.38
CA TRP A 13 -9.86 -19.81 -4.24
C TRP A 13 -11.01 -18.82 -4.16
N LEU A 14 -11.65 -18.51 -5.28
CA LEU A 14 -12.63 -17.42 -5.36
C LEU A 14 -13.81 -17.80 -6.24
N ARG A 15 -15.00 -17.41 -5.79
CA ARG A 15 -16.20 -17.36 -6.61
C ARG A 15 -16.57 -15.91 -6.82
N VAL A 16 -16.73 -15.50 -8.06
CA VAL A 16 -17.08 -14.12 -8.43
C VAL A 16 -18.25 -14.13 -9.38
N THR A 17 -19.22 -13.28 -9.12
CA THR A 17 -20.39 -13.04 -9.97
C THR A 17 -20.37 -11.59 -10.41
N LEU A 18 -20.22 -11.37 -11.71
CA LEU A 18 -20.31 -10.06 -12.33
C LEU A 18 -21.72 -9.83 -12.86
N ASN A 19 -22.40 -8.83 -12.31
CA ASN A 19 -23.65 -8.34 -12.88
C ASN A 19 -23.32 -7.35 -14.01
N ARG A 20 -23.54 -7.74 -15.27
CA ARG A 20 -23.17 -6.91 -16.43
C ARG A 20 -24.05 -5.65 -16.58
N ARG A 21 -25.19 -5.59 -15.88
CA ARG A 21 -26.14 -4.48 -15.98
C ARG A 21 -25.85 -3.38 -14.96
N SER A 22 -25.57 -3.75 -13.70
CA SER A 22 -25.18 -2.79 -12.65
C SER A 22 -23.67 -2.54 -12.58
N GLY A 23 -22.87 -3.46 -13.14
CA GLY A 23 -21.42 -3.45 -12.96
C GLY A 23 -20.98 -3.94 -11.58
N GLU A 24 -21.92 -4.38 -10.74
CA GLU A 24 -21.62 -4.92 -9.42
C GLU A 24 -20.88 -6.25 -9.54
N ILE A 25 -19.84 -6.37 -8.71
CA ILE A 25 -19.06 -7.58 -8.58
C ILE A 25 -19.28 -8.09 -7.18
N GLU A 26 -19.95 -9.22 -7.08
CA GLU A 26 -20.03 -10.00 -5.86
C GLU A 26 -18.93 -11.04 -5.89
N GLY A 27 -18.20 -11.19 -4.79
CA GLY A 27 -17.18 -12.22 -4.69
C GLY A 27 -17.20 -12.87 -3.32
N GLU A 28 -16.83 -14.14 -3.28
CA GLU A 28 -16.77 -14.99 -2.10
C GLU A 28 -15.43 -15.75 -2.12
N VAL A 29 -14.79 -15.82 -0.96
CA VAL A 29 -13.56 -16.60 -0.78
C VAL A 29 -13.91 -18.06 -0.52
N LEU A 30 -13.42 -18.98 -1.34
CA LEU A 30 -13.68 -20.41 -1.22
C LEU A 30 -12.59 -21.18 -0.47
N ALA A 31 -11.41 -20.59 -0.31
CA ALA A 31 -10.26 -21.25 0.32
C ALA A 31 -9.39 -20.29 1.14
N GLY A 32 -8.64 -20.84 2.09
CA GLY A 32 -7.73 -20.09 2.96
C GLY A 32 -8.40 -19.55 4.22
N HIS A 33 -7.76 -18.58 4.86
CA HIS A 33 -8.15 -18.08 6.18
C HIS A 33 -9.52 -17.38 6.20
N TYR A 34 -9.98 -16.89 5.05
CA TYR A 34 -11.21 -16.12 4.90
C TYR A 34 -12.32 -16.89 4.18
N GLN A 35 -12.22 -18.22 4.12
CA GLN A 35 -13.21 -19.08 3.48
C GLN A 35 -14.64 -18.79 3.98
N GLY A 36 -15.57 -18.65 3.03
CA GLY A 36 -16.99 -18.36 3.26
C GLY A 36 -17.31 -16.88 3.48
N LYS A 37 -16.31 -15.99 3.50
CA LYS A 37 -16.54 -14.54 3.58
C LYS A 37 -16.71 -13.91 2.21
N LEU A 38 -17.56 -12.89 2.14
CA LEU A 38 -17.71 -12.07 0.95
C LEU A 38 -16.54 -11.09 0.81
N LEU A 39 -16.03 -10.89 -0.41
CA LEU A 39 -14.97 -9.92 -0.70
C LEU A 39 -15.37 -8.49 -0.30
N ALA A 40 -16.67 -8.18 -0.35
CA ALA A 40 -17.20 -6.89 0.08
C ALA A 40 -17.11 -6.66 1.60
N GLU A 41 -17.17 -7.73 2.39
CA GLU A 41 -17.07 -7.70 3.85
C GLU A 41 -15.62 -7.66 4.34
N LEU A 42 -14.67 -8.07 3.49
CA LEU A 42 -13.25 -8.02 3.82
C LEU A 42 -12.74 -6.58 3.79
N THR A 43 -11.91 -6.25 4.76
CA THR A 43 -11.13 -5.01 4.78
C THR A 43 -10.06 -5.02 3.69
N HIS A 44 -9.47 -3.86 3.44
CA HIS A 44 -8.39 -3.73 2.45
C HIS A 44 -7.23 -4.68 2.76
N GLU A 45 -6.75 -4.70 4.00
CA GLU A 45 -5.64 -5.55 4.43
C GLU A 45 -5.97 -7.04 4.28
N GLU A 46 -7.19 -7.46 4.64
CA GLU A 46 -7.63 -8.85 4.49
C GLU A 46 -7.67 -9.29 3.02
N LEU A 47 -8.09 -8.41 2.10
CA LEU A 47 -8.05 -8.69 0.67
C LEU A 47 -6.62 -8.86 0.15
N LEU A 48 -5.66 -8.07 0.64
CA LEU A 48 -4.24 -8.22 0.28
C LEU A 48 -3.67 -9.54 0.83
N HIS A 49 -4.10 -9.98 2.01
CA HIS A 49 -3.75 -11.29 2.56
C HIS A 49 -4.26 -12.43 1.66
N VAL A 50 -5.54 -12.38 1.26
CA VAL A 50 -6.11 -13.37 0.32
C VAL A 50 -5.34 -13.37 -0.99
N LEU A 51 -5.00 -12.19 -1.53
CA LEU A 51 -4.25 -12.08 -2.78
C LEU A 51 -2.86 -12.72 -2.69
N THR A 52 -2.19 -12.58 -1.54
CA THR A 52 -0.85 -13.16 -1.33
C THR A 52 -0.89 -14.67 -1.33
N GLU A 53 -1.94 -15.24 -0.76
CA GLU A 53 -2.15 -16.69 -0.74
C GLU A 53 -2.57 -17.21 -2.12
N CYS A 54 -3.45 -16.50 -2.83
CA CYS A 54 -3.80 -16.79 -4.23
C CYS A 54 -2.54 -16.78 -5.11
N GLN A 55 -1.66 -15.78 -5.03
CA GLN A 55 -0.45 -15.71 -5.86
C GLN A 55 0.47 -16.93 -5.71
N LYS A 56 0.54 -17.52 -4.52
CA LYS A 56 1.37 -18.71 -4.25
C LYS A 56 0.75 -20.00 -4.82
N GLN A 57 -0.57 -20.11 -4.85
CA GLN A 57 -1.28 -21.37 -5.12
C GLN A 57 -2.04 -21.39 -6.45
N ASP A 58 -2.63 -20.27 -6.84
CA ASP A 58 -3.46 -20.10 -8.03
C ASP A 58 -3.35 -18.67 -8.58
N LYS A 59 -2.49 -18.51 -9.59
CA LYS A 59 -2.29 -17.23 -10.29
C LYS A 59 -3.57 -16.71 -10.94
N TYR A 60 -4.48 -17.60 -11.36
CA TYR A 60 -5.72 -17.20 -12.01
C TYR A 60 -6.70 -16.58 -11.00
N SER A 61 -6.81 -17.17 -9.81
CA SER A 61 -7.54 -16.56 -8.69
C SER A 61 -6.93 -15.23 -8.28
N ALA A 62 -5.60 -15.09 -8.28
CA ALA A 62 -4.95 -13.83 -7.98
C ALA A 62 -5.40 -12.74 -8.97
N THR A 63 -5.30 -12.97 -10.27
CA THR A 63 -5.72 -12.00 -11.30
C THR A 63 -7.17 -11.52 -11.13
N ILE A 64 -8.09 -12.40 -10.75
CA ILE A 64 -9.50 -12.03 -10.50
C ILE A 64 -9.60 -11.09 -9.29
N LEU A 65 -8.88 -11.38 -8.21
CA LEU A 65 -8.88 -10.56 -7.01
C LEU A 65 -8.20 -9.20 -7.23
N GLU A 66 -7.14 -9.15 -8.03
CA GLU A 66 -6.50 -7.90 -8.45
C GLU A 66 -7.50 -7.01 -9.21
N ALA A 67 -8.25 -7.58 -10.14
CA ALA A 67 -9.29 -6.86 -10.89
C ALA A 67 -10.43 -6.35 -9.98
N TYR A 68 -10.77 -7.11 -8.93
CA TYR A 68 -11.73 -6.66 -7.91
C TYR A 68 -11.18 -5.49 -7.08
N LEU A 69 -9.92 -5.59 -6.63
CA LEU A 69 -9.23 -4.54 -5.87
C LEU A 69 -9.05 -3.25 -6.69
N ASP A 70 -8.74 -3.36 -7.99
CA ASP A 70 -8.64 -2.21 -8.90
C ASP A 70 -9.94 -1.40 -8.93
N ARG A 71 -11.08 -2.08 -8.92
CA ARG A 71 -12.41 -1.45 -8.94
C ARG A 71 -12.82 -0.89 -7.57
N ARG A 72 -12.44 -1.54 -6.47
CA ARG A 72 -12.82 -1.12 -5.11
C ARG A 72 -11.92 -0.02 -4.54
N GLY A 73 -10.62 -0.10 -4.78
CA GLY A 73 -9.59 0.72 -4.14
C GLY A 73 -8.97 1.81 -5.01
N GLY A 74 -9.46 2.00 -6.24
CA GLY A 74 -9.04 3.09 -7.13
C GLY A 74 -7.54 3.15 -7.35
N GLY A 75 -6.96 2.14 -8.04
CA GLY A 75 -5.58 2.12 -8.56
C GLY A 75 -4.41 2.21 -7.55
N ASN A 76 -4.62 2.69 -6.33
CA ASN A 76 -3.56 2.96 -5.36
C ASN A 76 -3.23 1.75 -4.46
N TRP A 77 -4.03 0.68 -4.52
CA TRP A 77 -3.81 -0.52 -3.72
C TRP A 77 -2.51 -1.27 -4.11
N ARG A 78 -2.09 -1.16 -5.39
CA ARG A 78 -0.83 -1.73 -5.88
C ARG A 78 0.42 -0.98 -5.39
N SER A 79 0.31 0.30 -5.04
CA SER A 79 1.45 1.03 -4.45
C SER A 79 1.87 0.45 -3.09
N GLY A 80 0.92 -0.15 -2.36
CA GLY A 80 1.19 -0.89 -1.12
C GLY A 80 1.34 -2.40 -1.31
N TYR A 81 0.95 -2.93 -2.47
CA TYR A 81 0.90 -4.37 -2.75
C TYR A 81 1.71 -4.75 -4.00
N GLY A 82 2.89 -5.33 -3.79
CA GLY A 82 3.81 -5.72 -4.86
C GLY A 82 5.28 -5.77 -4.44
N ASN A 83 5.62 -5.27 -3.25
CA ASN A 83 6.99 -5.30 -2.75
C ASN A 83 7.23 -6.54 -1.89
N THR A 84 7.30 -7.71 -2.53
CA THR A 84 7.86 -8.90 -1.89
C THR A 84 9.15 -9.30 -2.58
N LYS A 85 10.25 -8.68 -2.15
CA LYS A 85 11.38 -9.39 -1.54
C LYS A 85 12.22 -8.38 -0.75
N GLU A 86 12.29 -8.64 0.56
CA GLU A 86 13.24 -8.06 1.51
C GLU A 86 13.14 -6.55 1.77
N GLN A 87 12.27 -6.16 2.71
CA GLN A 87 12.72 -5.81 4.08
C GLN A 87 11.54 -5.27 4.91
N LYS A 88 11.52 -5.74 6.16
CA LYS A 88 10.67 -5.34 7.28
C LYS A 88 10.06 -3.93 7.18
N THR A 89 8.76 -3.84 6.98
CA THR A 89 7.96 -2.73 7.53
C THR A 89 6.60 -3.24 7.98
N ARG A 90 6.42 -3.21 9.30
CA ARG A 90 5.12 -3.36 9.95
C ARG A 90 4.24 -2.15 9.58
N PRO A 91 2.91 -2.30 9.50
CA PRO A 91 2.02 -1.19 9.23
C PRO A 91 1.87 -0.36 10.49
N LYS A 92 2.04 0.97 10.44
CA LYS A 92 1.40 1.87 11.40
C LYS A 92 1.08 3.21 10.76
N THR A 93 -0.21 3.47 10.62
CA THR A 93 -0.73 4.82 10.87
C THR A 93 -0.21 5.27 12.24
N GLY A 94 0.62 6.32 12.26
CA GLY A 94 1.02 7.00 13.49
C GLY A 94 2.52 7.21 13.63
N LYS A 95 2.98 8.36 13.14
CA LYS A 95 4.31 8.97 13.33
C LYS A 95 5.43 8.23 12.59
N MET A 96 6.06 8.96 11.69
CA MET A 96 7.32 8.60 11.04
C MET A 96 8.30 7.99 12.07
N THR A 97 8.96 6.90 11.70
CA THR A 97 9.99 6.27 12.54
C THR A 97 11.36 6.91 12.29
N VAL A 98 12.30 6.69 13.23
CA VAL A 98 13.69 7.18 13.10
C VAL A 98 14.35 6.64 11.82
N THR A 99 14.12 5.37 11.52
CA THR A 99 14.67 4.70 10.34
C THR A 99 14.11 5.31 9.06
N GLU A 100 12.78 5.45 8.97
CA GLU A 100 12.13 6.10 7.83
C GLU A 100 12.60 7.55 7.64
N ALA A 101 12.83 8.28 8.74
CA ALA A 101 13.34 9.64 8.66
C ALA A 101 14.75 9.71 8.06
N TYR A 102 15.64 8.77 8.40
CA TYR A 102 16.95 8.66 7.77
C TYR A 102 16.85 8.30 6.29
N GLU A 103 15.96 7.37 5.93
CA GLU A 103 15.73 6.95 4.54
C GLU A 103 15.17 8.10 3.68
N ILE A 104 14.19 8.86 4.17
CA ILE A 104 13.60 10.01 3.49
C ILE A 104 14.66 11.11 3.24
N LEU A 105 15.60 11.28 4.17
CA LEU A 105 16.72 12.20 4.00
C LEU A 105 17.89 11.61 3.18
N GLY A 106 17.84 10.32 2.83
CA GLY A 106 18.92 9.62 2.13
C GLY A 106 20.21 9.53 2.94
N LEU A 107 20.07 9.33 4.26
CA LEU A 107 21.16 9.26 5.22
C LEU A 107 21.24 7.87 5.85
N PRO A 108 22.45 7.39 6.20
CA PRO A 108 22.58 6.17 6.99
C PRO A 108 22.09 6.39 8.44
N PRO A 109 21.55 5.35 9.10
CA PRO A 109 21.18 5.41 10.51
C PRO A 109 22.35 5.84 11.39
N GLY A 110 22.11 6.77 12.32
CA GLY A 110 23.15 7.32 13.21
C GLY A 110 23.89 8.53 12.64
N SER A 111 23.49 9.05 11.48
CA SER A 111 24.02 10.30 10.94
C SER A 111 23.82 11.47 11.92
N GLY A 112 24.82 12.36 11.98
CA GLY A 112 24.84 13.44 12.95
C GLY A 112 23.89 14.60 12.60
N ARG A 113 23.70 15.52 13.54
CA ARG A 113 22.84 16.70 13.37
C ARG A 113 23.20 17.53 12.13
N LYS A 114 24.49 17.66 11.83
CA LYS A 114 24.99 18.41 10.67
C LYS A 114 24.58 17.76 9.34
N ASP A 115 24.63 16.43 9.28
CA ASP A 115 24.29 15.65 8.08
C ASP A 115 22.79 15.74 7.77
N VAL A 116 21.95 15.65 8.82
CA VAL A 116 20.49 15.83 8.73
C VAL A 116 20.13 17.18 8.12
N ILE A 117 20.79 18.26 8.55
CA ILE A 117 20.54 19.61 8.04
C ILE A 117 21.01 19.75 6.59
N ALA A 118 22.18 19.18 6.25
CA ALA A 118 22.73 19.24 4.90
C ALA A 118 21.84 18.47 3.90
N ALA A 119 21.39 17.27 4.27
CA ALA A 119 20.49 16.45 3.47
C ALA A 119 19.14 17.14 3.23
N TYR A 120 18.53 17.71 4.27
CA TYR A 120 17.29 18.47 4.17
C TYR A 120 17.39 19.63 3.17
N ARG A 121 18.47 20.43 3.24
CA ARG A 121 18.69 21.56 2.32
C ARG A 121 18.79 21.09 0.87
N ARG A 122 19.53 20.00 0.62
CA ARG A 122 19.67 19.40 -0.72
C ARG A 122 18.33 18.93 -1.27
N LEU A 123 17.50 18.30 -0.44
CA LEU A 123 16.21 17.75 -0.86
C LEU A 123 15.18 18.84 -1.15
N ILE A 124 15.08 19.87 -0.31
CA ILE A 124 14.17 21.01 -0.54
C ILE A 124 14.58 21.81 -1.79
N GLN A 125 15.87 21.98 -2.03
CA GLN A 125 16.35 22.61 -3.27
C GLN A 125 15.99 21.81 -4.53
N LYS A 126 15.96 20.47 -4.43
CA LYS A 126 15.59 19.58 -5.53
C LYS A 126 14.08 19.49 -5.76
N LEU A 127 13.29 19.55 -4.68
CA LEU A 127 11.83 19.40 -4.71
C LEU A 127 11.08 20.73 -4.73
N HIS A 128 11.70 21.78 -5.30
CA HIS A 128 11.08 23.10 -5.37
C HIS A 128 9.71 23.01 -6.07
N PRO A 129 8.62 23.53 -5.48
CA PRO A 129 7.27 23.44 -6.04
C PRO A 129 7.18 24.06 -7.43
N ASP A 130 7.96 25.11 -7.71
CA ASP A 130 8.05 25.74 -9.04
C ASP A 130 8.63 24.84 -10.14
N ARG A 131 9.17 23.66 -9.79
CA ARG A 131 9.71 22.66 -10.73
C ARG A 131 8.98 21.32 -10.67
N GLY A 132 7.78 21.27 -10.09
CA GLY A 132 6.94 20.06 -10.03
C GLY A 132 7.15 19.21 -8.77
N GLY A 133 7.63 19.79 -7.68
CA GLY A 133 7.76 19.10 -6.40
C GLY A 133 6.40 18.73 -5.78
N SER A 134 6.20 17.46 -5.43
CA SER A 134 4.98 16.98 -4.77
C SER A 134 4.90 17.51 -3.34
N THR A 135 3.82 18.25 -3.01
CA THR A 135 3.53 18.79 -1.68
C THR A 135 3.64 17.73 -0.57
N LEU A 136 3.26 16.49 -0.88
CA LEU A 136 3.35 15.37 0.07
C LEU A 136 4.80 15.00 0.43
N LEU A 137 5.72 15.04 -0.53
CA LEU A 137 7.13 14.74 -0.28
C LEU A 137 7.81 15.82 0.55
N ALA A 138 7.47 17.10 0.30
CA ALA A 138 7.96 18.20 1.11
C ALA A 138 7.51 18.08 2.58
N THR A 139 6.27 17.64 2.82
CA THR A 139 5.77 17.36 4.17
C THR A 139 6.55 16.23 4.83
N GLN A 140 6.77 15.12 4.14
CA GLN A 140 7.55 13.98 4.66
C GLN A 140 9.00 14.37 4.99
N ILE A 141 9.66 15.16 4.14
CA ILE A 141 11.03 15.64 4.39
C ILE A 141 11.11 16.55 5.63
N ASN A 142 10.09 17.39 5.83
CA ASN A 142 10.00 18.23 7.02
C ASN A 142 9.79 17.40 8.30
N GLU A 143 8.90 16.41 8.26
CA GLU A 143 8.67 15.49 9.38
C GLU A 143 9.93 14.71 9.73
N ALA A 144 10.66 14.21 8.73
CA ALA A 144 11.91 13.46 8.91
C ALA A 144 12.99 14.29 9.61
N LYS A 145 13.21 15.52 9.13
CA LYS A 145 14.14 16.46 9.76
C LYS A 145 13.74 16.74 11.22
N ASN A 146 12.48 17.07 11.47
CA ASN A 146 12.01 17.45 12.80
C ASN A 146 12.17 16.32 13.81
N LEU A 147 11.87 15.09 13.39
CA LEU A 147 12.03 13.91 14.22
C LEU A 147 13.50 13.64 14.58
N LEU A 148 14.40 13.64 13.59
CA LEU A 148 15.82 13.36 13.83
C LEU A 148 16.48 14.47 14.66
N LEU A 149 16.16 15.73 14.40
CA LEU A 149 16.67 16.84 15.21
C LEU A 149 16.13 16.80 16.65
N GLY A 150 14.89 16.38 16.85
CA GLY A 150 14.29 16.20 18.18
C GLY A 150 14.97 15.09 18.98
N LEU A 151 15.39 14.01 18.33
CA LEU A 151 16.12 12.91 18.97
C LEU A 151 17.58 13.27 19.25
N LEU A 152 18.27 13.84 18.26
CA LEU A 152 19.67 14.24 18.38
C LEU A 152 19.87 15.40 19.36
N SER A 153 18.82 16.18 19.64
CA SER A 153 18.83 17.22 20.68
C SER A 153 18.61 16.69 22.09
N LYS A 154 18.10 15.45 22.26
CA LYS A 154 17.90 14.80 23.57
C LYS A 154 19.11 13.97 24.02
N ASN A 155 20.09 13.76 23.14
CA ASN A 155 21.36 13.09 23.42
C ASN A 155 22.53 14.08 23.62
N GLY A 156 22.22 15.32 23.99
CA GLY A 156 23.20 16.36 24.32
C GLY A 156 23.20 16.69 25.79
#